data_AF-A0A3A0CXY6-F1
#
_entry.id   AF-A0A3A0CXY6-F1
#
_cell.length_a   1.000
_cell.length_b   1.000
_cell.length_c   1.000
_cell.angle_alpha   90.00
_cell.angle_beta   90.00
_cell.angle_gamma   90.00
#
_symmetry.space_group_name_H-M   'P 1'
#
loop_
_entity.id
_entity.type
_entity.pdbx_description
1 polymer ?
#
loop_
_entity_poly.entity_id
_entity_poly.type
_entity_poly.pdbx_seq_one_letter_code
_entity_poly.pdbx_strand_id
1 'polypeptide(L)'
;MIATDMHEDIQSPTLSTLNRSRFDASSSTRRRAKRDYWEKEREKLVAALEERIAAARDTVSLRELLAADIPEILKGLFRQRAHKLVREEKPLGLHTLREYELDDPEVRRQLRLLRDMLAERLVFDRSELKPVLNFGVSLQFDVLAKPRSALEHLLYQHVVERNRDDILVVLRGLGEEQQYLRGLVDRIAGYPPGPVTKEAFLAACHQVEREVYGGDPVAALVQDLKQYQRYCRSLLGREPDQDGFLIDNQTVLAMLFERNLPELAENLLPEFTQKEAWEIREIEKLVADYLANGAAMLPITPVEGGAPVSVDMTEVLEEAASEIESRLVHAAVSELQHAPLESPTPAEHAPAIAASEKTELHTFSDLQPPIEPPALVAEPAAAVAEPEVKPKIKIRFDEEEQLVHRAKIEQQPAGPFPSLYHLIDDKSRRAFIRKIFQRDADAYLEFVDRLEPLQTWKEAKALLDAELGLRNVNPYSKEAVQLSDLLFGRYFSKR
;
A
#
# COMPACT_ATOMS: atom_id res chain seq x y z
N MET A 1 33.43 16.81 -72.42
CA MET A 1 32.21 15.98 -72.34
C MET A 1 32.37 14.98 -71.21
N ILE A 2 31.95 15.35 -70.00
CA ILE A 2 31.59 14.42 -68.92
C ILE A 2 30.45 15.12 -68.18
N ALA A 3 29.25 14.54 -68.25
CA ALA A 3 28.09 14.95 -67.48
C ALA A 3 27.81 13.83 -66.48
N THR A 4 27.74 14.18 -65.20
CA THR A 4 27.49 13.27 -64.09
C THR A 4 26.14 13.66 -63.49
N ASP A 5 25.16 12.76 -63.62
CA ASP A 5 23.84 12.87 -62.98
C ASP A 5 23.96 12.66 -61.46
N MET A 6 23.34 13.56 -60.70
CA MET A 6 23.03 13.39 -59.28
C MET A 6 21.52 13.18 -59.14
N HIS A 7 21.12 11.99 -58.68
CA HIS A 7 19.77 11.72 -58.20
C HIS A 7 19.75 11.88 -56.66
N GLU A 8 19.05 12.90 -56.18
CA GLU A 8 18.66 13.04 -54.77
C GLU A 8 17.31 12.32 -54.54
N ASP A 9 17.34 11.26 -53.74
CA ASP A 9 16.15 10.60 -53.19
C ASP A 9 15.62 11.39 -51.99
N ILE A 10 14.57 12.18 -52.21
CA ILE A 10 13.79 12.80 -51.13
C ILE A 10 12.75 11.78 -50.66
N GLN A 11 13.04 11.05 -49.59
CA GLN A 11 12.05 10.23 -48.89
C GLN A 11 11.13 11.12 -48.06
N SER A 12 9.96 11.43 -48.61
CA SER A 12 8.87 12.10 -47.89
C SER A 12 8.36 11.22 -46.73
N PRO A 13 8.20 11.75 -45.50
CA PRO A 13 7.62 10.99 -44.40
C PRO A 13 6.17 10.62 -44.72
N THR A 14 5.88 9.32 -44.72
CA THR A 14 4.54 8.76 -44.94
C THR A 14 3.55 9.29 -43.91
N LEU A 15 2.35 9.72 -44.35
CA LEU A 15 1.26 10.28 -43.52
C LEU A 15 0.83 9.41 -42.30
N SER A 16 1.26 8.15 -42.22
CA SER A 16 1.00 7.25 -41.08
C SER A 16 1.81 7.60 -39.82
N THR A 17 2.99 8.20 -39.94
CA THR A 17 3.81 8.60 -38.78
C THR A 17 3.37 9.92 -38.16
N LEU A 18 2.77 10.82 -38.95
CA LEU A 18 2.27 12.11 -38.47
C LEU A 18 0.98 12.01 -37.63
N ASN A 19 0.12 11.01 -37.88
CA ASN A 19 -1.07 10.78 -37.05
C ASN A 19 -0.75 10.10 -35.70
N ARG A 20 0.32 9.33 -35.60
CA ARG A 20 0.79 8.74 -34.33
C ARG A 20 1.35 9.80 -33.37
N SER A 21 2.15 10.74 -33.89
CA SER A 21 2.81 11.78 -33.08
C SER A 21 1.84 12.80 -32.45
N ARG A 22 0.69 13.10 -33.07
CA ARG A 22 -0.34 13.97 -32.47
C ARG A 22 -1.13 13.30 -31.35
N PHE A 23 -1.17 11.96 -31.30
CA PHE A 23 -1.88 11.23 -30.26
C PHE A 23 -1.09 11.21 -28.94
N ASP A 24 0.24 11.07 -29.01
CA ASP A 24 1.11 10.93 -27.84
C ASP A 24 1.16 12.19 -26.96
N ALA A 25 1.23 13.39 -27.55
CA ALA A 25 1.24 14.64 -26.77
C ALA A 25 -0.11 14.95 -26.09
N SER A 26 -1.24 14.44 -26.63
CA SER A 26 -2.55 14.56 -25.98
C SER A 26 -2.74 13.54 -24.85
N SER A 27 -2.01 12.43 -24.91
CA SER A 27 -2.16 11.31 -23.97
C SER A 27 -1.62 11.63 -22.57
N SER A 28 -0.51 12.36 -22.45
CA SER A 28 0.10 12.71 -21.16
C SER A 28 -0.76 13.70 -20.36
N THR A 29 -1.28 14.73 -21.02
CA THR A 29 -2.18 15.72 -20.40
C THR A 29 -3.49 15.09 -19.93
N ARG A 30 -4.08 14.20 -20.74
CA ARG A 30 -5.28 13.43 -20.35
C ARG A 30 -5.00 12.49 -19.17
N ARG A 31 -3.84 11.83 -19.15
CA ARG A 31 -3.43 10.94 -18.05
C ARG A 31 -3.28 11.69 -16.74
N ARG A 32 -2.70 12.90 -16.77
CA ARG A 32 -2.55 13.75 -15.56
C ARG A 32 -3.91 14.19 -15.01
N ALA A 33 -4.78 14.75 -15.86
CA ALA A 33 -6.11 15.17 -15.45
C ALA A 33 -6.95 14.01 -14.88
N LYS A 34 -6.86 12.82 -15.50
CA LYS A 34 -7.55 11.60 -15.03
C LYS A 34 -7.05 11.16 -13.66
N ARG A 35 -5.73 11.22 -13.43
CA ARG A 35 -5.13 10.88 -12.15
C ARG A 35 -5.61 11.82 -11.04
N ASP A 36 -5.61 13.12 -11.32
CA ASP A 36 -6.06 14.15 -10.37
C ASP A 36 -7.54 13.94 -9.98
N TYR A 37 -8.37 13.40 -10.88
CA TYR A 37 -9.79 13.13 -10.59
C TYR A 37 -9.98 11.99 -9.58
N TRP A 38 -9.36 10.83 -9.79
CA TRP A 38 -9.49 9.71 -8.87
C TRP A 38 -8.83 9.95 -7.52
N GLU A 39 -7.74 10.72 -7.49
CA GLU A 39 -7.17 11.18 -6.22
C GLU A 39 -8.20 11.97 -5.42
N LYS A 40 -8.91 12.91 -6.05
CA LYS A 40 -9.99 13.68 -5.39
C LYS A 40 -11.17 12.82 -4.95
N GLU A 41 -11.61 11.86 -5.77
CA GLU A 41 -12.72 10.98 -5.38
C GLU A 41 -12.31 10.08 -4.19
N ARG A 42 -11.08 9.56 -4.17
CA ARG A 42 -10.55 8.82 -3.01
C ARG A 42 -10.47 9.71 -1.76
N GLU A 43 -9.94 10.92 -1.87
CA GLU A 43 -9.88 11.88 -0.75
C GLU A 43 -11.27 12.18 -0.18
N LYS A 44 -12.26 12.36 -1.05
CA LYS A 44 -13.67 12.56 -0.66
C LYS A 44 -14.24 11.33 0.05
N LEU A 45 -13.99 10.13 -0.46
CA LEU A 45 -14.43 8.88 0.17
C LEU A 45 -13.79 8.68 1.55
N VAL A 46 -12.50 8.98 1.68
CA VAL A 46 -11.79 8.93 2.97
C VAL A 46 -12.35 9.97 3.93
N ALA A 47 -12.54 11.22 3.50
CA ALA A 47 -13.08 12.28 4.34
C ALA A 47 -14.48 11.94 4.86
N ALA A 48 -15.37 11.44 3.99
CA ALA A 48 -16.72 11.03 4.37
C ALA A 48 -16.70 9.85 5.36
N LEU A 49 -15.80 8.88 5.15
CA LEU A 49 -15.65 7.74 6.05
C LEU A 49 -15.07 8.15 7.40
N GLU A 50 -14.04 9.02 7.40
CA GLU A 50 -13.41 9.56 8.60
C GLU A 50 -14.44 10.34 9.44
N GLU A 51 -15.22 11.22 8.82
CA GLU A 51 -16.30 11.97 9.48
C GLU A 51 -17.34 11.03 10.11
N ARG A 52 -17.75 9.99 9.37
CA ARG A 52 -18.73 9.01 9.83
C ARG A 52 -18.22 8.16 11.01
N ILE A 53 -16.97 7.71 10.95
CA ILE A 53 -16.37 6.85 11.97
C ILE A 53 -16.03 7.66 13.23
N ALA A 54 -15.43 8.83 13.07
CA ALA A 54 -14.99 9.65 14.21
C ALA A 54 -16.17 10.37 14.88
N ALA A 55 -17.21 10.77 14.15
CA ALA A 55 -18.42 11.41 14.69
C ALA A 55 -18.14 12.49 15.77
N ALA A 56 -17.17 13.37 15.48
CA ALA A 56 -16.63 14.42 16.35
C ALA A 56 -15.80 13.97 17.57
N ARG A 57 -15.46 12.69 17.70
CA ARG A 57 -14.53 12.16 18.70
C ARG A 57 -13.10 12.21 18.19
N ASP A 58 -12.16 12.46 19.08
CA ASP A 58 -10.72 12.44 18.77
C ASP A 58 -10.14 11.03 18.70
N THR A 59 -10.84 10.05 19.30
CA THR A 59 -10.39 8.66 19.41
C THR A 59 -11.51 7.66 19.11
N VAL A 60 -11.14 6.51 18.54
CA VAL A 60 -12.06 5.41 18.19
C VAL A 60 -11.42 4.07 18.54
N SER A 61 -12.12 3.22 19.28
CA SER A 61 -11.60 1.90 19.64
C SER A 61 -11.65 0.91 18.46
N LEU A 62 -10.73 -0.06 18.40
CA LEU A 62 -10.77 -1.12 17.39
C LEU A 62 -12.13 -1.84 17.41
N ARG A 63 -12.68 -2.11 18.59
CA ARG A 63 -13.97 -2.78 18.73
C ARG A 63 -15.10 -2.00 18.06
N GLU A 64 -15.13 -0.67 18.20
CA GLU A 64 -16.10 0.19 17.51
C GLU A 64 -15.88 0.15 16.00
N LEU A 65 -14.63 0.23 15.52
CA LEU A 65 -14.30 0.11 14.08
C LEU A 65 -14.77 -1.22 13.49
N LEU A 66 -14.60 -2.32 14.21
CA LEU A 66 -15.01 -3.65 13.77
C LEU A 66 -16.54 -3.83 13.79
N ALA A 67 -17.23 -3.14 14.69
CA ALA A 67 -18.69 -3.13 14.78
C ALA A 67 -19.33 -2.16 13.77
N ALA A 68 -18.58 -1.17 13.28
CA ALA A 68 -19.05 -0.22 12.30
C ALA A 68 -19.35 -0.90 10.94
N ASP A 69 -20.29 -0.31 10.21
CA ASP A 69 -20.64 -0.71 8.85
C ASP A 69 -19.60 -0.17 7.85
N ILE A 70 -18.42 -0.79 7.89
CA ILE A 70 -17.28 -0.51 7.02
C ILE A 70 -16.89 -1.78 6.25
N PRO A 71 -16.31 -1.64 5.04
CA PRO A 71 -15.79 -2.77 4.26
C PRO A 71 -14.88 -3.70 5.08
N GLU A 72 -15.03 -5.02 4.89
CA GLU A 72 -14.25 -6.03 5.63
C GLU A 72 -12.73 -5.90 5.44
N ILE A 73 -12.28 -5.39 4.30
CA ILE A 73 -10.86 -5.11 4.03
C ILE A 73 -10.33 -4.06 5.00
N LEU A 74 -11.08 -2.99 5.25
CA LEU A 74 -10.70 -1.97 6.22
C LEU A 74 -10.67 -2.56 7.63
N LYS A 75 -11.63 -3.42 7.99
CA LYS A 75 -11.60 -4.15 9.27
C LYS A 75 -10.34 -5.02 9.40
N GLY A 76 -9.96 -5.71 8.32
CA GLY A 76 -8.72 -6.49 8.24
C GLY A 76 -7.48 -5.62 8.47
N LEU A 77 -7.39 -4.48 7.77
CA LEU A 77 -6.29 -3.52 7.90
C LEU A 77 -6.19 -2.93 9.30
N PHE A 78 -7.32 -2.59 9.93
CA PHE A 78 -7.32 -2.11 11.32
C PHE A 78 -6.84 -3.17 12.31
N ARG A 79 -7.26 -4.43 12.15
CA ARG A 79 -6.72 -5.53 12.98
C ARG A 79 -5.21 -5.68 12.79
N GLN A 80 -4.75 -5.63 11.54
CA GLN A 80 -3.32 -5.75 11.24
C GLN A 80 -2.53 -4.59 11.85
N ARG A 81 -3.02 -3.35 11.68
CA ARG A 81 -2.37 -2.17 12.28
C ARG A 81 -2.35 -2.27 13.80
N ALA A 82 -3.45 -2.71 14.42
CA ALA A 82 -3.50 -2.89 15.86
C ALA A 82 -2.47 -3.92 16.35
N HIS A 83 -2.37 -5.08 15.68
CA HIS A 83 -1.34 -6.06 16.00
C HIS A 83 0.09 -5.54 15.77
N LYS A 84 0.31 -4.69 14.75
CA LYS A 84 1.61 -4.06 14.51
C LYS A 84 1.97 -3.12 15.67
N LEU A 85 1.06 -2.22 16.05
CA LEU A 85 1.27 -1.29 17.17
C LEU A 85 1.54 -2.02 18.49
N VAL A 86 0.76 -3.06 18.81
CA VAL A 86 0.98 -3.88 20.02
C VAL A 86 2.34 -4.61 20.02
N ARG A 87 2.90 -4.93 18.84
CA ARG A 87 4.25 -5.50 18.74
C ARG A 87 5.34 -4.44 18.92
N GLU A 88 5.08 -3.22 18.48
CA GLU A 88 6.01 -2.08 18.57
C GLU A 88 6.03 -1.45 19.97
N GLU A 89 4.94 -1.57 20.75
CA GLU A 89 4.85 -1.03 22.10
C GLU A 89 5.79 -1.72 23.11
N LYS A 90 6.50 -0.89 23.87
CA LYS A 90 7.29 -1.30 25.04
C LYS A 90 6.40 -1.23 26.29
N PRO A 91 6.42 -2.21 27.20
CA PRO A 91 7.45 -3.23 27.42
C PRO A 91 7.16 -4.61 26.82
N LEU A 92 6.13 -4.78 25.98
CA LEU A 92 5.81 -6.09 25.38
C LEU A 92 6.91 -6.60 24.45
N GLY A 93 7.72 -5.68 23.92
CA GLY A 93 9.09 -5.98 23.55
C GLY A 93 9.87 -6.41 24.79
N LEU A 94 9.72 -7.67 25.20
CA LEU A 94 10.54 -8.33 26.21
C LEU A 94 11.97 -8.40 25.70
N HIS A 95 12.66 -7.25 25.73
CA HIS A 95 14.08 -7.16 25.49
C HIS A 95 14.72 -7.97 26.62
N THR A 96 15.37 -9.07 26.23
CA THR A 96 16.03 -10.07 27.08
C THR A 96 17.18 -9.46 27.87
N LEU A 97 16.88 -8.59 28.83
CA LEU A 97 17.82 -8.16 29.86
C LEU A 97 18.05 -9.26 30.90
N ARG A 98 17.21 -10.29 30.89
CA ARG A 98 17.36 -11.53 31.67
C ARG A 98 17.12 -12.73 30.76
N GLU A 99 17.74 -13.86 31.10
CA GLU A 99 17.66 -15.17 30.44
C GLU A 99 16.28 -15.83 30.64
N TYR A 100 15.19 -15.15 30.26
CA TYR A 100 13.88 -15.80 30.20
C TYR A 100 13.83 -16.69 28.95
N GLU A 101 13.41 -17.95 29.11
CA GLU A 101 13.15 -18.87 28.01
C GLU A 101 11.80 -18.51 27.34
N LEU A 102 11.80 -17.46 26.52
CA LEU A 102 10.63 -17.02 25.76
C LEU A 102 10.30 -17.94 24.58
N ASP A 103 11.15 -18.93 24.32
CA ASP A 103 10.97 -19.91 23.25
C ASP A 103 10.05 -21.07 23.64
N ASP A 104 9.71 -21.19 24.93
CA ASP A 104 8.74 -22.15 25.41
C ASP A 104 7.38 -21.98 24.67
N PRO A 105 6.80 -23.07 24.12
CA PRO A 105 5.59 -23.00 23.31
C PRO A 105 4.37 -22.48 24.10
N GLU A 106 4.31 -22.74 25.41
CA GLU A 106 3.24 -22.25 26.28
C GLU A 106 3.39 -20.74 26.49
N VAL A 107 4.60 -20.26 26.79
CA VAL A 107 4.90 -18.82 26.89
C VAL A 107 4.55 -18.10 25.60
N ARG A 108 4.96 -18.62 24.44
CA ARG A 108 4.59 -18.06 23.12
C ARG A 108 3.09 -18.07 22.88
N ARG A 109 2.35 -19.08 23.36
CA ARG A 109 0.89 -19.13 23.27
C ARG A 109 0.26 -18.03 24.12
N GLN A 110 0.68 -17.89 25.38
CA GLN A 110 0.18 -16.87 26.29
C GLN A 110 0.49 -15.45 25.80
N LEU A 111 1.70 -15.21 25.31
CA LEU A 111 2.09 -13.92 24.71
C LEU A 111 1.25 -13.59 23.48
N ARG A 112 0.93 -14.56 22.63
CA ARG A 112 0.00 -14.35 21.51
C ARG A 112 -1.39 -13.99 21.99
N LEU A 113 -1.93 -14.72 22.96
CA LEU A 113 -3.24 -14.44 23.53
C LEU A 113 -3.29 -13.03 24.17
N LEU A 114 -2.27 -12.65 24.93
CA LEU A 114 -2.14 -11.30 25.48
C LEU A 114 -2.11 -10.24 24.39
N ARG A 115 -1.30 -10.43 23.33
CA ARG A 115 -1.24 -9.50 22.19
C ARG A 115 -2.58 -9.38 21.47
N ASP A 116 -3.31 -10.48 21.33
CA ASP A 116 -4.64 -10.47 20.72
C ASP A 116 -5.64 -9.68 21.59
N MET A 117 -5.65 -9.91 22.91
CA MET A 117 -6.49 -9.15 23.85
C MET A 117 -6.17 -7.65 23.85
N LEU A 118 -4.88 -7.28 23.79
CA LEU A 118 -4.47 -5.88 23.75
C LEU A 118 -4.84 -5.22 22.41
N ALA A 119 -4.65 -5.92 21.29
CA ALA A 119 -5.04 -5.42 19.98
C ALA A 119 -6.55 -5.13 19.92
N GLU A 120 -7.38 -6.03 20.46
CA GLU A 120 -8.84 -5.84 20.54
C GLU A 120 -9.28 -4.63 21.39
N ARG A 121 -8.42 -4.17 22.31
CA ARG A 121 -8.66 -3.03 23.20
C ARG A 121 -7.95 -1.75 22.77
N LEU A 122 -7.20 -1.81 21.66
CA LEU A 122 -6.49 -0.65 21.14
C LEU A 122 -7.47 0.47 20.77
N VAL A 123 -7.07 1.70 21.08
CA VAL A 123 -7.77 2.92 20.70
C VAL A 123 -6.89 3.67 19.71
N PHE A 124 -7.47 4.02 18.56
CA PHE A 124 -6.82 4.81 17.54
C PHE A 124 -7.14 6.28 17.78
N ASP A 125 -6.11 7.13 17.75
CA ASP A 125 -6.34 8.56 17.58
C ASP A 125 -6.64 8.90 16.12
N ARG A 126 -7.10 10.12 15.89
CA ARG A 126 -7.46 10.59 14.55
C ARG A 126 -6.27 10.62 13.58
N SER A 127 -5.07 10.94 14.07
CA SER A 127 -3.83 10.94 13.27
C SER A 127 -3.40 9.55 12.82
N GLU A 128 -3.67 8.51 13.59
CA GLU A 128 -3.40 7.11 13.27
C GLU A 128 -4.50 6.51 12.39
N LEU A 129 -5.75 6.94 12.58
CA LEU A 129 -6.90 6.47 11.80
C LEU A 129 -6.74 6.83 10.33
N LYS A 130 -6.38 8.09 10.04
CA LYS A 130 -6.38 8.66 8.68
C LYS A 130 -5.44 7.93 7.71
N PRO A 131 -4.17 7.59 8.06
CA PRO A 131 -3.29 6.81 7.19
C PRO A 131 -3.86 5.42 6.85
N VAL A 132 -4.47 4.74 7.83
CA VAL A 132 -5.06 3.40 7.60
C VAL A 132 -6.27 3.50 6.69
N LEU A 133 -7.12 4.51 6.88
CA LEU A 133 -8.26 4.78 6.00
C LEU A 133 -7.80 5.15 4.60
N ASN A 134 -6.84 6.07 4.45
CA ASN A 134 -6.29 6.45 3.15
C ASN A 134 -5.76 5.23 2.40
N PHE A 135 -4.94 4.41 3.06
CA PHE A 135 -4.38 3.22 2.45
C PHE A 135 -5.47 2.22 2.05
N GLY A 136 -6.36 1.86 2.96
CA GLY A 136 -7.37 0.84 2.70
C GLY A 136 -8.43 1.28 1.69
N VAL A 137 -8.84 2.55 1.74
CA VAL A 137 -9.80 3.10 0.77
C VAL A 137 -9.17 3.14 -0.62
N SER A 138 -7.91 3.60 -0.71
CA SER A 138 -7.19 3.67 -1.98
C SER A 138 -6.95 2.28 -2.55
N LEU A 139 -6.51 1.34 -1.73
CA LEU A 139 -6.27 -0.04 -2.15
C LEU A 139 -7.53 -0.67 -2.72
N GLN A 140 -8.66 -0.61 -2.00
CA GLN A 140 -9.89 -1.24 -2.47
C GLN A 140 -10.48 -0.52 -3.69
N PHE A 141 -10.38 0.82 -3.73
CA PHE A 141 -10.77 1.60 -4.89
C PHE A 141 -9.96 1.19 -6.13
N ASP A 142 -8.63 1.09 -5.99
CA ASP A 142 -7.73 0.75 -7.09
C ASP A 142 -7.89 -0.72 -7.50
N VAL A 143 -8.20 -1.64 -6.59
CA VAL A 143 -8.52 -3.03 -6.93
C VAL A 143 -9.83 -3.12 -7.72
N LEU A 144 -10.84 -2.31 -7.39
CA LEU A 144 -12.09 -2.28 -8.14
C LEU A 144 -11.93 -1.61 -9.51
N ALA A 145 -11.16 -0.52 -9.60
CA ALA A 145 -11.05 0.28 -10.81
C ALA A 145 -9.90 -0.15 -11.76
N LYS A 146 -8.79 -0.65 -11.21
CA LYS A 146 -7.54 -1.04 -11.89
C LYS A 146 -6.89 -2.28 -11.28
N PRO A 147 -7.60 -3.42 -11.17
CA PRO A 147 -7.11 -4.55 -10.39
C PRO A 147 -5.75 -5.07 -10.83
N ARG A 148 -5.46 -5.16 -12.14
CA ARG A 148 -4.16 -5.66 -12.60
C ARG A 148 -3.01 -4.80 -12.08
N SER A 149 -3.08 -3.49 -12.29
CA SER A 149 -2.04 -2.54 -11.83
C SER A 149 -1.97 -2.47 -10.30
N ALA A 150 -3.12 -2.45 -9.63
CA ALA A 150 -3.20 -2.43 -8.17
C ALA A 150 -2.57 -3.68 -7.54
N LEU A 151 -2.90 -4.87 -8.06
CA LEU A 151 -2.37 -6.13 -7.59
C LEU A 151 -0.89 -6.31 -7.92
N GLU A 152 -0.47 -5.91 -9.11
CA GLU A 152 0.95 -5.89 -9.50
C GLU A 152 1.76 -5.04 -8.52
N HIS A 153 1.31 -3.81 -8.24
CA HIS A 153 1.98 -2.93 -7.30
C HIS A 153 1.95 -3.50 -5.88
N LEU A 154 0.80 -3.98 -5.39
CA LEU A 154 0.67 -4.53 -4.04
C LEU A 154 1.55 -5.77 -3.80
N LEU A 155 1.63 -6.67 -4.78
CA LEU A 155 2.29 -7.96 -4.61
C LEU A 155 3.78 -7.92 -4.98
N TYR A 156 4.15 -7.11 -5.96
CA TYR A 156 5.50 -7.09 -6.55
C TYR A 156 6.19 -5.73 -6.41
N GLN A 157 5.78 -4.90 -5.45
CA GLN A 157 6.54 -3.70 -5.10
C GLN A 157 7.95 -4.10 -4.68
N HIS A 158 8.95 -3.72 -5.49
CA HIS A 158 10.38 -3.98 -5.22
C HIS A 158 10.81 -5.45 -5.17
N VAL A 159 9.96 -6.39 -5.57
CA VAL A 159 10.29 -7.82 -5.60
C VAL A 159 9.90 -8.44 -6.95
N VAL A 160 10.75 -9.32 -7.48
CA VAL A 160 10.54 -9.98 -8.79
C VAL A 160 9.69 -11.24 -8.66
N GLU A 161 9.73 -11.89 -7.51
CA GLU A 161 9.03 -13.15 -7.22
C GLU A 161 8.42 -13.14 -5.82
N ARG A 162 7.30 -13.83 -5.64
CA ARG A 162 6.63 -13.93 -4.33
C ARG A 162 6.10 -15.33 -4.10
N ASN A 163 6.12 -15.81 -2.86
CA ASN A 163 5.60 -17.12 -2.54
C ASN A 163 4.11 -17.23 -2.93
N ARG A 164 3.74 -18.31 -3.61
CA ARG A 164 2.35 -18.59 -4.04
C ARG A 164 1.36 -18.46 -2.89
N ASP A 165 1.68 -19.02 -1.72
CA ASP A 165 0.75 -19.06 -0.60
C ASP A 165 0.52 -17.65 -0.01
N ASP A 166 1.55 -16.80 -0.02
CA ASP A 166 1.43 -15.40 0.39
C ASP A 166 0.54 -14.60 -0.58
N ILE A 167 0.68 -14.83 -1.89
CA ILE A 167 -0.20 -14.23 -2.91
C ILE A 167 -1.65 -14.64 -2.64
N LEU A 168 -1.92 -15.92 -2.39
CA LEU A 168 -3.26 -16.42 -2.11
C LEU A 168 -3.87 -15.81 -0.84
N VAL A 169 -3.07 -15.62 0.22
CA VAL A 169 -3.53 -14.95 1.44
C VAL A 169 -3.94 -13.50 1.16
N VAL A 170 -3.15 -12.77 0.38
CA VAL A 170 -3.46 -11.39 0.00
C VAL A 170 -4.71 -11.33 -0.87
N LEU A 171 -4.79 -12.13 -1.93
CA LEU A 171 -5.94 -12.13 -2.86
C LEU A 171 -7.26 -12.48 -2.16
N ARG A 172 -7.27 -13.50 -1.29
CA ARG A 172 -8.45 -13.83 -0.49
C ARG A 172 -8.81 -12.70 0.49
N GLY A 173 -7.81 -11.99 0.99
CA GLY A 173 -8.03 -10.86 1.87
C GLY A 173 -8.67 -9.64 1.21
N LEU A 174 -8.55 -9.50 -0.11
CA LEU A 174 -9.21 -8.45 -0.90
C LEU A 174 -10.68 -8.78 -1.25
N GLY A 175 -11.16 -9.97 -0.85
CA GLY A 175 -12.55 -10.39 -1.01
C GLY A 175 -12.81 -11.23 -2.26
N GLU A 176 -13.60 -12.29 -2.09
CA GLU A 176 -13.92 -13.26 -3.15
C GLU A 176 -15.21 -12.94 -3.91
N GLU A 177 -15.83 -11.77 -3.65
CA GLU A 177 -17.05 -11.34 -4.32
C GLU A 177 -16.81 -10.94 -5.78
N GLN A 178 -15.59 -10.50 -6.12
CA GLN A 178 -15.25 -10.10 -7.49
C GLN A 178 -14.95 -11.35 -8.32
N GLN A 179 -15.63 -11.50 -9.47
CA GLN A 179 -15.40 -12.64 -10.36
C GLN A 179 -13.94 -12.71 -10.79
N TYR A 180 -13.34 -11.55 -11.07
CA TYR A 180 -11.93 -11.42 -11.41
C TYR A 180 -10.99 -11.95 -10.31
N LEU A 181 -11.19 -11.53 -9.06
CA LEU A 181 -10.34 -11.99 -7.95
C LEU A 181 -10.52 -13.48 -7.68
N ARG A 182 -11.75 -14.00 -7.77
CA ARG A 182 -12.02 -15.44 -7.63
C ARG A 182 -11.29 -16.25 -8.70
N GLY A 183 -11.43 -15.87 -9.97
CA GLY A 183 -10.74 -16.53 -11.07
C GLY A 183 -9.21 -16.48 -10.91
N LEU A 184 -8.67 -15.36 -10.40
CA LEU A 184 -7.25 -15.23 -10.12
C LEU A 184 -6.77 -16.11 -8.96
N VAL A 185 -7.55 -16.22 -7.87
CA VAL A 185 -7.27 -17.14 -6.77
C VAL A 185 -7.23 -18.58 -7.27
N ASP A 186 -8.21 -19.00 -8.06
CA ASP A 186 -8.26 -20.36 -8.62
C ASP A 186 -7.07 -20.64 -9.54
N ARG A 187 -6.69 -19.65 -10.36
CA ARG A 187 -5.54 -19.74 -11.27
C ARG A 187 -4.22 -19.89 -10.52
N ILE A 188 -3.97 -19.04 -9.53
CA ILE A 188 -2.74 -19.05 -8.74
C ILE A 188 -2.68 -20.29 -7.84
N ALA A 189 -3.81 -20.78 -7.34
CA ALA A 189 -3.87 -22.03 -6.58
C ALA A 189 -3.46 -23.25 -7.42
N GLY A 190 -3.71 -23.21 -8.73
CA GLY A 190 -3.27 -24.24 -9.68
C GLY A 190 -1.76 -24.24 -9.99
N TYR A 191 -1.02 -23.21 -9.60
CA TYR A 191 0.44 -23.18 -9.80
C TYR A 191 1.15 -24.15 -8.84
N PRO A 192 2.31 -24.72 -9.24
CA PRO A 192 3.09 -25.57 -8.36
C PRO A 192 3.49 -24.81 -7.08
N PRO A 193 3.67 -25.50 -5.94
CA PRO A 193 4.14 -24.86 -4.72
C PRO A 193 5.52 -24.24 -4.95
N GLY A 194 5.70 -22.96 -4.62
CA GLY A 194 6.95 -22.24 -4.84
C GLY A 194 6.76 -20.73 -5.07
N PRO A 195 7.85 -20.03 -5.45
CA PRO A 195 7.78 -18.64 -5.86
C PRO A 195 7.07 -18.50 -7.21
N VAL A 196 6.24 -17.46 -7.33
CA VAL A 196 5.57 -17.05 -8.56
C VAL A 196 6.20 -15.74 -9.01
N THR A 197 6.77 -15.74 -10.21
CA THR A 197 7.38 -14.53 -10.79
C THR A 197 6.32 -13.51 -11.17
N LYS A 198 6.70 -12.23 -11.20
CA LYS A 198 5.85 -11.13 -11.63
C LYS A 198 5.24 -11.38 -13.02
N GLU A 199 6.03 -11.87 -13.96
CA GLU A 199 5.58 -12.18 -15.32
C GLU A 199 4.52 -13.30 -15.34
N ALA A 200 4.73 -14.38 -14.58
CA ALA A 200 3.78 -15.48 -14.49
C ALA A 200 2.46 -15.06 -13.82
N PHE A 201 2.53 -14.14 -12.85
CA PHE A 201 1.35 -13.55 -12.23
C PHE A 201 0.58 -12.64 -13.21
N LEU A 202 1.27 -11.76 -13.94
CA LEU A 202 0.62 -10.91 -14.95
C LEU A 202 -0.01 -11.72 -16.09
N ALA A 203 0.62 -12.82 -16.50
CA ALA A 203 0.04 -13.75 -17.45
C ALA A 203 -1.26 -14.38 -16.92
N ALA A 204 -1.30 -14.75 -15.64
CA ALA A 204 -2.53 -15.23 -14.98
C ALA A 204 -3.62 -14.15 -14.96
N CYS A 205 -3.27 -12.91 -14.62
CA CYS A 205 -4.19 -11.76 -14.66
C CYS A 205 -4.84 -11.58 -16.04
N HIS A 206 -4.04 -11.59 -17.10
CA HIS A 206 -4.53 -11.46 -18.48
C HIS A 206 -5.43 -12.61 -18.90
N GLN A 207 -5.10 -13.83 -18.47
CA GLN A 207 -5.92 -14.99 -18.77
C GLN A 207 -7.29 -14.89 -18.09
N VAL A 208 -7.32 -14.52 -16.81
CA VAL A 208 -8.58 -14.34 -16.08
C VAL A 208 -9.40 -13.19 -16.66
N GLU A 209 -8.77 -12.08 -17.08
CA GLU A 209 -9.44 -11.00 -17.83
C GLU A 209 -10.15 -11.56 -19.08
N ARG A 210 -9.46 -12.36 -19.90
CA ARG A 210 -10.05 -12.95 -21.10
C ARG A 210 -11.19 -13.92 -20.77
N GLU A 211 -11.05 -14.72 -19.72
CA GLU A 211 -12.08 -15.68 -19.31
C GLU A 211 -13.34 -14.97 -18.78
N VAL A 212 -13.17 -13.91 -17.99
CA VAL A 212 -14.30 -13.15 -17.40
C VAL A 212 -14.99 -12.27 -18.44
N TYR A 213 -14.25 -11.47 -19.22
CA TYR A 213 -14.85 -10.51 -20.17
C TYR A 213 -15.04 -11.08 -21.57
N GLY A 214 -14.45 -12.24 -21.90
CA GLY A 214 -14.60 -12.87 -23.22
C GLY A 214 -15.92 -13.61 -23.41
N GLY A 215 -16.59 -14.02 -22.32
CA GLY A 215 -17.89 -14.70 -22.37
C GLY A 215 -19.06 -13.73 -22.55
N ASP A 216 -19.29 -12.90 -21.54
CA ASP A 216 -20.31 -11.85 -21.55
C ASP A 216 -19.71 -10.55 -20.97
N PRO A 217 -19.08 -9.71 -21.82
CA PRO A 217 -18.41 -8.49 -21.35
C PRO A 217 -19.39 -7.52 -20.69
N VAL A 218 -20.68 -7.51 -21.08
CA VAL A 218 -21.69 -6.60 -20.53
C VAL A 218 -22.03 -7.01 -19.12
N ALA A 219 -22.40 -8.28 -18.91
CA ALA A 219 -22.75 -8.77 -17.59
C ALA A 219 -21.59 -8.64 -16.60
N ALA A 220 -20.37 -8.97 -17.04
CA ALA A 220 -19.16 -8.84 -16.23
C ALA A 220 -18.88 -7.37 -15.84
N LEU A 221 -18.93 -6.45 -16.80
CA LEU A 221 -18.74 -5.01 -16.55
C LEU A 221 -19.82 -4.45 -15.61
N VAL A 222 -21.08 -4.81 -15.83
CA VAL A 222 -22.21 -4.36 -15.01
C VAL A 222 -22.06 -4.87 -13.58
N GLN A 223 -21.58 -6.10 -13.39
CA GLN A 223 -21.28 -6.62 -12.05
C GLN A 223 -20.16 -5.82 -11.38
N ASP A 224 -19.08 -5.52 -12.07
CA ASP A 224 -17.99 -4.69 -11.52
C ASP A 224 -18.46 -3.29 -11.14
N LEU A 225 -19.27 -2.64 -12.00
CA LEU A 225 -19.85 -1.32 -11.72
C LEU A 225 -20.77 -1.36 -10.49
N LYS A 226 -21.55 -2.44 -10.31
CA LYS A 226 -22.37 -2.65 -9.11
C LYS A 226 -21.52 -2.81 -7.86
N GLN A 227 -20.40 -3.52 -7.95
CA GLN A 227 -19.46 -3.68 -6.83
C GLN A 227 -18.78 -2.36 -6.47
N TYR A 228 -18.33 -1.60 -7.46
CA TYR A 228 -17.80 -0.26 -7.29
C TYR A 228 -18.82 0.68 -6.63
N GLN A 229 -20.05 0.71 -7.15
CA GLN A 229 -21.14 1.51 -6.59
C GLN A 229 -21.46 1.12 -5.14
N ARG A 230 -21.58 -0.19 -4.85
CA ARG A 230 -21.83 -0.71 -3.49
C ARG A 230 -20.72 -0.26 -2.54
N TYR A 231 -19.46 -0.38 -2.97
CA TYR A 231 -18.31 0.05 -2.19
C TYR A 231 -18.37 1.56 -1.89
N CYS A 232 -18.51 2.41 -2.91
CA CYS A 232 -18.61 3.87 -2.71
C CYS A 232 -19.79 4.25 -1.80
N ARG A 233 -20.97 3.62 -1.98
CA ARG A 233 -22.14 3.85 -1.12
C ARG A 233 -21.86 3.45 0.33
N SER A 234 -21.24 2.30 0.56
CA SER A 234 -20.90 1.83 1.91
C SER A 234 -19.99 2.82 2.66
N LEU A 235 -19.03 3.44 1.95
CA LEU A 235 -18.15 4.43 2.53
C LEU A 235 -18.87 5.74 2.84
N LEU A 236 -19.78 6.16 1.97
CA LEU A 236 -20.61 7.35 2.14
C LEU A 236 -21.75 7.16 3.15
N GLY A 237 -21.92 5.97 3.74
CA GLY A 237 -23.01 5.66 4.66
C GLY A 237 -24.39 5.71 4.02
N ARG A 238 -24.49 5.46 2.71
CA ARG A 238 -25.76 5.41 1.98
C ARG A 238 -26.26 3.99 1.86
N GLU A 239 -27.57 3.80 1.98
CA GLU A 239 -28.18 2.48 1.83
C GLU A 239 -27.97 1.90 0.42
N PRO A 240 -27.80 0.57 0.30
CA PRO A 240 -27.48 -0.08 -0.97
C PRO A 240 -28.60 0.04 -2.03
N ASP A 241 -29.85 0.20 -1.61
CA ASP A 241 -31.04 0.11 -2.49
C ASP A 241 -31.61 1.46 -2.91
N GLN A 242 -30.98 2.59 -2.53
CA GLN A 242 -31.42 3.89 -3.02
C GLN A 242 -31.01 4.05 -4.49
N ASP A 243 -31.96 3.84 -5.40
CA ASP A 243 -31.81 4.07 -6.85
C ASP A 243 -31.22 5.47 -7.13
N GLY A 244 -30.39 5.55 -8.18
CA GLY A 244 -29.87 6.84 -8.68
C GLY A 244 -28.43 7.23 -8.28
N PHE A 245 -27.58 6.31 -7.79
CA PHE A 245 -26.15 6.62 -7.70
C PHE A 245 -25.55 6.58 -9.10
N LEU A 246 -25.10 7.75 -9.55
CA LEU A 246 -24.50 7.94 -10.86
C LEU A 246 -23.00 7.67 -10.79
N ILE A 247 -22.48 6.99 -11.80
CA ILE A 247 -21.05 6.74 -12.00
C ILE A 247 -20.55 7.74 -13.02
N ASP A 248 -19.48 8.45 -12.71
CA ASP A 248 -18.92 9.43 -13.63
C ASP A 248 -18.39 8.75 -14.91
N ASN A 249 -18.50 9.46 -16.03
CA ASN A 249 -18.11 8.93 -17.33
C ASN A 249 -16.62 8.54 -17.41
N GLN A 250 -15.74 9.24 -16.68
CA GLN A 250 -14.30 8.98 -16.68
C GLN A 250 -13.98 7.64 -16.01
N THR A 251 -14.67 7.30 -14.92
CA THR A 251 -14.54 6.04 -14.22
C THR A 251 -15.04 4.88 -15.08
N VAL A 252 -16.19 5.03 -15.75
CA VAL A 252 -16.69 3.98 -16.66
C VAL A 252 -15.69 3.71 -17.78
N LEU A 253 -15.22 4.75 -18.47
CA LEU A 253 -14.21 4.64 -19.53
C LEU A 253 -12.91 4.03 -19.00
N ALA A 254 -12.47 4.44 -17.82
CA ALA A 254 -11.27 3.90 -17.20
C ALA A 254 -11.40 2.41 -16.90
N MET A 255 -12.52 1.97 -16.33
CA MET A 255 -12.77 0.57 -16.07
C MET A 255 -12.77 -0.24 -17.36
N LEU A 256 -13.40 0.26 -18.44
CA LEU A 256 -13.36 -0.39 -19.75
C LEU A 256 -11.93 -0.62 -20.26
N PHE A 257 -11.06 0.40 -20.19
CA PHE A 257 -9.65 0.25 -20.59
C PHE A 257 -8.92 -0.80 -19.75
N GLU A 258 -9.15 -0.83 -18.44
CA GLU A 258 -8.47 -1.74 -17.51
C GLU A 258 -8.99 -3.17 -17.63
N ARG A 259 -10.22 -3.37 -18.13
CA ARG A 259 -10.80 -4.68 -18.45
C ARG A 259 -10.42 -5.21 -19.82
N ASN A 260 -9.41 -4.60 -20.46
CA ASN A 260 -8.97 -4.94 -21.80
C ASN A 260 -10.10 -4.81 -22.85
N LEU A 261 -10.95 -3.78 -22.68
CA LEU A 261 -11.99 -3.39 -23.63
C LEU A 261 -11.71 -1.99 -24.23
N PRO A 262 -10.49 -1.71 -24.75
CA PRO A 262 -10.15 -0.38 -25.26
C PRO A 262 -11.00 0.01 -26.48
N GLU A 263 -11.32 -0.94 -27.34
CA GLU A 263 -12.16 -0.70 -28.53
C GLU A 263 -13.56 -0.23 -28.11
N LEU A 264 -14.17 -0.89 -27.11
CA LEU A 264 -15.46 -0.48 -26.58
C LEU A 264 -15.39 0.92 -25.94
N ALA A 265 -14.31 1.21 -25.19
CA ALA A 265 -14.11 2.52 -24.57
C ALA A 265 -13.96 3.64 -25.61
N GLU A 266 -13.21 3.41 -26.69
CA GLU A 266 -13.00 4.38 -27.76
C GLU A 266 -14.28 4.65 -28.55
N ASN A 267 -15.05 3.60 -28.83
CA ASN A 267 -16.28 3.73 -29.60
C ASN A 267 -17.44 4.34 -28.80
N LEU A 268 -17.49 4.13 -27.49
CA LEU A 268 -18.50 4.74 -26.61
C LEU A 268 -18.10 6.13 -26.09
N LEU A 269 -16.87 6.59 -26.39
CA LEU A 269 -16.37 7.89 -25.92
C LEU A 269 -17.29 9.05 -26.34
N PRO A 270 -17.78 9.15 -27.60
CA PRO A 270 -18.68 10.22 -28.01
C PRO A 270 -19.95 10.28 -27.16
N GLU A 271 -20.56 9.15 -26.86
CA GLU A 271 -21.78 9.03 -26.05
C GLU A 271 -21.49 9.41 -24.60
N PHE A 272 -20.43 8.86 -24.01
CA PHE A 272 -20.02 9.18 -22.63
C PHE A 272 -19.66 10.67 -22.43
N THR A 273 -19.22 11.38 -23.47
CA THR A 273 -18.97 12.83 -23.36
C THR A 273 -20.23 13.69 -23.32
N GLN A 274 -21.41 13.14 -23.65
CA GLN A 274 -22.68 13.88 -23.63
C GLN A 274 -23.25 14.06 -22.22
N LYS A 275 -22.84 13.24 -21.26
CA LYS A 275 -23.35 13.23 -19.88
C LYS A 275 -22.20 12.98 -18.90
N GLU A 276 -22.11 13.80 -17.84
CA GLU A 276 -21.01 13.68 -16.86
C GLU A 276 -21.10 12.42 -16.01
N ALA A 277 -22.32 11.95 -15.70
CA ALA A 277 -22.54 10.80 -14.83
C ALA A 277 -23.71 9.95 -15.28
N TRP A 278 -23.62 8.63 -15.12
CA TRP A 278 -24.48 7.63 -15.75
C TRP A 278 -25.05 6.65 -14.74
N GLU A 279 -26.28 6.21 -14.95
CA GLU A 279 -26.83 5.07 -14.21
C GLU A 279 -26.30 3.75 -14.79
N ILE A 280 -26.14 2.74 -13.94
CA ILE A 280 -25.67 1.41 -14.38
C ILE A 280 -26.58 0.82 -15.48
N ARG A 281 -27.90 1.02 -15.39
CA ARG A 281 -28.86 0.54 -16.41
C ARG A 281 -28.67 1.24 -17.76
N GLU A 282 -28.31 2.53 -17.75
CA GLU A 282 -28.01 3.27 -18.98
C GLU A 282 -26.70 2.76 -19.60
N ILE A 283 -25.67 2.51 -18.79
CA ILE A 283 -24.39 1.94 -19.23
C ILE A 283 -24.60 0.55 -19.82
N GLU A 284 -25.33 -0.31 -19.12
CA GLU A 284 -25.68 -1.67 -19.54
C GLU A 284 -26.36 -1.65 -20.92
N LYS A 285 -27.40 -0.83 -21.07
CA LYS A 285 -28.12 -0.69 -22.33
C LYS A 285 -27.20 -0.16 -23.44
N LEU A 286 -26.43 0.88 -23.17
CA LEU A 286 -25.53 1.49 -24.16
C LEU A 286 -24.49 0.49 -24.67
N VAL A 287 -23.85 -0.26 -23.77
CA VAL A 287 -22.86 -1.28 -24.10
C VAL A 287 -23.52 -2.45 -24.85
N ALA A 288 -24.69 -2.90 -24.40
CA ALA A 288 -25.44 -3.98 -25.06
C ALA A 288 -25.88 -3.59 -26.47
N ASP A 289 -26.44 -2.39 -26.65
CA ASP A 289 -26.84 -1.84 -27.95
C ASP A 289 -25.61 -1.72 -28.87
N TYR A 290 -24.46 -1.28 -28.34
CA TYR A 290 -23.23 -1.20 -29.11
C TYR A 290 -22.73 -2.58 -29.58
N LEU A 291 -22.71 -3.59 -28.71
CA LEU A 291 -22.26 -4.94 -29.09
C LEU A 291 -23.24 -5.62 -30.06
N ALA A 292 -24.55 -5.41 -29.88
CA ALA A 292 -25.57 -5.94 -30.79
C ALA A 292 -25.48 -5.34 -32.19
N ASN A 293 -25.18 -4.03 -32.31
CA ASN A 293 -25.06 -3.34 -33.60
C ASN A 293 -23.64 -3.44 -34.21
N GLY A 294 -22.61 -3.53 -33.37
CA GLY A 294 -21.19 -3.57 -33.74
C GLY A 294 -20.71 -4.92 -34.28
N ALA A 295 -21.45 -6.00 -34.03
CA ALA A 295 -21.20 -7.31 -34.65
C ALA A 295 -21.25 -7.27 -36.19
N ALA A 296 -21.82 -6.21 -36.78
CA ALA A 296 -21.81 -5.98 -38.23
C ALA A 296 -20.57 -5.23 -38.75
N MET A 297 -19.71 -4.65 -37.89
CA MET A 297 -18.68 -3.70 -38.32
C MET A 297 -17.25 -3.91 -37.79
N LEU A 298 -17.00 -4.84 -36.86
CA LEU A 298 -15.64 -5.11 -36.37
C LEU A 298 -15.22 -6.57 -36.60
N PRO A 299 -14.19 -6.84 -37.44
CA PRO A 299 -13.54 -8.14 -37.45
C PRO A 299 -12.71 -8.25 -36.16
N ILE A 300 -13.23 -8.99 -35.18
CA ILE A 300 -12.45 -9.42 -34.02
C ILE A 300 -11.42 -10.42 -34.56
N THR A 301 -10.26 -9.94 -35.01
CA THR A 301 -9.12 -10.83 -35.23
C THR A 301 -8.54 -11.16 -33.87
N PRO A 302 -8.54 -12.43 -33.42
CA PRO A 302 -7.84 -12.80 -32.21
C PRO A 302 -6.37 -12.41 -32.39
N VAL A 303 -5.88 -11.49 -31.56
CA VAL A 303 -4.47 -11.10 -31.55
C VAL A 303 -3.68 -12.24 -30.92
N GLU A 304 -3.43 -13.29 -31.71
CA GLU A 304 -2.51 -14.36 -31.37
C GLU A 304 -1.08 -13.82 -31.44
N GLY A 305 -0.42 -13.63 -30.28
CA GLY A 305 1.03 -13.52 -30.21
C GLY A 305 1.65 -12.12 -30.30
N GLY A 306 0.88 -11.04 -30.15
CA GLY A 306 1.46 -9.70 -30.02
C GLY A 306 2.22 -9.57 -28.70
N ALA A 307 3.55 -9.46 -28.76
CA ALA A 307 4.38 -9.09 -27.60
C ALA A 307 3.79 -7.84 -26.91
N PRO A 308 3.76 -7.78 -25.57
CA PRO A 308 3.19 -6.66 -24.86
C PRO A 308 3.88 -5.38 -25.34
N VAL A 309 3.10 -4.44 -25.89
CA VAL A 309 3.55 -3.08 -26.14
C VAL A 309 3.82 -2.48 -24.77
N SER A 310 5.04 -2.62 -24.27
CA SER A 310 5.49 -1.97 -23.05
C SER A 310 5.58 -0.48 -23.33
N VAL A 311 4.47 0.22 -23.16
CA VAL A 311 4.52 1.65 -22.87
C VAL A 311 5.26 1.75 -21.54
N ASP A 312 6.41 2.43 -21.53
CA ASP A 312 7.26 2.63 -20.36
C ASP A 312 6.48 3.44 -19.30
N MET A 313 5.66 2.71 -18.53
CA MET A 313 4.84 3.19 -17.41
C MET A 313 5.67 3.27 -16.12
N THR A 314 6.87 2.70 -16.13
CA THR A 314 7.76 2.54 -14.97
C THR A 314 8.37 3.86 -14.53
N GLU A 315 8.86 4.69 -15.44
CA GLU A 315 9.54 5.94 -15.08
C GLU A 315 8.58 6.99 -14.46
N VAL A 316 7.33 7.02 -14.91
CA VAL A 316 6.30 7.98 -14.44
C VAL A 316 5.62 7.52 -13.14
N LEU A 317 5.48 6.21 -12.91
CA LEU A 317 4.95 5.67 -11.65
C LEU A 317 5.98 5.76 -10.52
N GLU A 318 7.27 5.61 -10.83
CA GLU A 318 8.35 5.72 -9.85
C GLU A 318 8.57 7.16 -9.36
N GLU A 319 8.41 8.16 -10.24
CA GLU A 319 8.48 9.59 -9.88
C GLU A 319 7.31 10.00 -8.97
N ALA A 320 6.14 9.41 -9.18
CA ALA A 320 4.94 9.76 -8.44
C ALA A 320 4.74 9.03 -7.11
N ALA A 321 5.21 7.79 -7.00
CA ALA A 321 5.30 7.11 -5.71
C ALA A 321 6.29 7.85 -4.79
N SER A 322 7.42 8.29 -5.34
CA SER A 322 8.42 9.10 -4.63
C SER A 322 7.88 10.46 -4.17
N GLU A 323 6.95 11.08 -4.90
CA GLU A 323 6.35 12.37 -4.52
C GLU A 323 5.30 12.22 -3.39
N ILE A 324 4.55 11.12 -3.38
CA ILE A 324 3.56 10.82 -2.33
C ILE A 324 4.24 10.50 -0.99
N GLU A 325 5.32 9.71 -1.04
CA GLU A 325 6.10 9.34 0.15
C GLU A 325 6.81 10.56 0.75
N SER A 326 7.35 11.45 -0.10
CA SER A 326 7.90 12.76 0.28
C SER A 326 6.87 13.67 0.98
N ARG A 327 5.63 13.70 0.49
CA ARG A 327 4.55 14.53 1.07
C ARG A 327 4.03 13.98 2.40
N LEU A 328 3.95 12.65 2.56
CA LEU A 328 3.54 12.01 3.81
C LEU A 328 4.56 12.26 4.93
N VAL A 329 5.86 12.19 4.61
CA VAL A 329 6.93 12.49 5.59
C VAL A 329 6.98 13.98 5.92
N HIS A 330 6.80 14.88 4.94
CA HIS A 330 6.81 16.32 5.20
C HIS A 330 5.60 16.78 6.04
N ALA A 331 4.42 16.18 5.87
CA ALA A 331 3.26 16.47 6.70
C ALA A 331 3.49 16.06 8.17
N ALA A 332 4.06 14.88 8.41
CA ALA A 332 4.38 14.40 9.76
C ALA A 332 5.48 15.24 10.47
N VAL A 333 6.46 15.75 9.72
CA VAL A 333 7.54 16.58 10.26
C VAL A 333 7.07 18.01 10.57
N SER A 334 6.17 18.57 9.76
CA SER A 334 5.59 19.91 10.02
C SER A 334 4.69 19.95 11.26
N GLU A 335 4.00 18.86 11.59
CA GLU A 335 3.19 18.77 12.83
C GLU A 335 4.06 18.73 14.10
N LEU A 336 5.25 18.12 14.05
CA LEU A 336 6.17 18.05 15.20
C LEU A 336 6.89 19.36 15.51
N GLN A 337 6.99 20.28 14.55
CA GLN A 337 7.67 21.57 14.72
C GLN A 337 6.78 22.70 15.26
N HIS A 338 5.47 22.49 15.35
CA HIS A 338 4.50 23.50 15.79
C HIS A 338 3.77 23.17 17.11
N ALA A 339 4.17 22.11 17.82
CA ALA A 339 3.65 21.84 19.16
C ALA A 339 4.10 22.94 20.14
N PRO A 340 3.18 23.68 20.80
CA PRO A 340 3.55 24.71 21.77
C PRO A 340 4.23 24.07 22.98
N LEU A 341 5.44 24.53 23.29
CA LEU A 341 6.12 24.22 24.55
C LEU A 341 5.39 24.94 25.70
N GLU A 342 4.41 24.28 26.31
CA GLU A 342 3.88 24.71 27.60
C GLU A 342 4.94 24.41 28.69
N SER A 343 5.52 25.48 29.23
CA SER A 343 6.43 25.41 30.36
C SER A 343 5.66 25.09 31.65
N PRO A 344 6.18 24.21 32.52
CA PRO A 344 5.52 23.88 33.77
C PRO A 344 5.65 25.05 34.75
N THR A 345 4.50 25.55 35.19
CA THR A 345 4.36 26.55 36.26
C THR A 345 4.85 25.97 37.59
N PRO A 346 5.68 26.68 38.37
CA PRO A 346 6.12 26.21 39.67
C PRO A 346 5.02 26.44 40.72
N ALA A 347 4.58 25.37 41.38
CA ALA A 347 3.65 25.44 42.51
C ALA A 347 4.42 25.67 43.82
N GLU A 348 4.09 26.78 44.49
CA GLU A 348 4.63 27.22 45.77
C GLU A 348 3.58 26.97 46.88
N HIS A 349 4.03 26.36 47.99
CA HIS A 349 3.60 26.45 49.42
C HIS A 349 2.10 26.55 49.81
N ALA A 350 1.52 25.90 50.82
CA ALA A 350 1.92 25.24 52.10
C ALA A 350 0.65 24.49 52.65
N PRO A 351 0.48 24.12 53.96
CA PRO A 351 1.42 23.83 55.05
C PRO A 351 1.13 22.48 55.77
N ALA A 352 1.98 22.22 56.77
CA ALA A 352 2.01 21.10 57.71
C ALA A 352 0.74 20.87 58.54
N ILE A 353 0.39 19.60 58.75
CA ILE A 353 -0.31 19.12 59.95
C ILE A 353 0.41 17.86 60.44
N ALA A 354 0.90 17.95 61.67
CA ALA A 354 1.35 16.84 62.49
C ALA A 354 0.22 16.45 63.44
N ALA A 355 -0.10 15.17 63.54
CA ALA A 355 -0.35 14.43 64.79
C ALA A 355 -0.99 13.06 64.51
N SER A 356 -0.27 12.01 64.92
CA SER A 356 -0.74 10.90 65.75
C SER A 356 -2.11 10.27 65.44
N GLU A 357 -2.11 9.01 64.98
CA GLU A 357 -2.90 7.98 65.66
C GLU A 357 -2.41 6.55 65.33
N LYS A 358 -2.34 5.75 66.39
CA LYS A 358 -2.07 4.31 66.39
C LYS A 358 -3.20 3.59 65.65
N THR A 359 -2.88 2.59 64.83
CA THR A 359 -3.85 1.54 64.51
C THR A 359 -3.12 0.21 64.35
N GLU A 360 -3.76 -0.79 64.92
CA GLU A 360 -3.24 -2.07 65.34
C GLU A 360 -3.10 -3.05 64.17
N LEU A 361 -2.10 -3.93 64.27
CA LEU A 361 -1.99 -5.14 63.48
C LEU A 361 -3.15 -6.07 63.84
N HIS A 362 -4.09 -6.25 62.90
CA HIS A 362 -5.00 -7.39 62.91
C HIS A 362 -4.61 -8.41 61.84
N THR A 363 -4.07 -9.50 62.37
CA THR A 363 -3.94 -10.83 61.79
C THR A 363 -5.29 -11.28 61.21
N PHE A 364 -5.37 -11.49 59.90
CA PHE A 364 -6.51 -12.15 59.25
C PHE A 364 -6.09 -13.59 58.91
N SER A 365 -6.41 -14.50 59.83
CA SER A 365 -6.37 -15.94 59.65
C SER A 365 -7.80 -16.44 59.82
N ASP A 366 -8.20 -17.33 58.91
CA ASP A 366 -9.37 -18.19 58.97
C ASP A 366 -10.76 -17.55 58.92
N LEU A 367 -11.49 -17.85 57.85
CA LEU A 367 -12.85 -18.43 57.87
C LEU A 367 -13.38 -18.50 56.42
N GLN A 368 -13.30 -19.69 55.81
CA GLN A 368 -14.05 -20.04 54.62
C GLN A 368 -14.93 -21.24 54.98
N PRO A 369 -16.27 -21.14 54.97
CA PRO A 369 -17.14 -22.30 55.12
C PRO A 369 -17.23 -23.09 53.80
N PRO A 370 -17.45 -24.43 53.88
CA PRO A 370 -17.51 -25.30 52.70
C PRO A 370 -18.81 -25.07 51.93
N ILE A 371 -18.68 -24.79 50.63
CA ILE A 371 -19.81 -24.74 49.70
C ILE A 371 -20.07 -26.17 49.22
N GLU A 372 -21.22 -26.72 49.57
CA GLU A 372 -21.74 -27.98 49.02
C GLU A 372 -22.06 -27.83 47.52
N PRO A 373 -21.76 -28.84 46.68
CA PRO A 373 -22.07 -28.79 45.26
C PRO A 373 -23.56 -29.12 45.00
N PRO A 374 -24.31 -28.31 44.23
CA PRO A 374 -25.65 -28.67 43.80
C PRO A 374 -25.63 -29.74 42.71
N ALA A 375 -26.62 -30.62 42.82
CA ALA A 375 -26.82 -31.83 42.04
C ALA A 375 -26.97 -31.60 40.54
N LEU A 376 -26.39 -32.54 39.78
CA LEU A 376 -26.56 -32.76 38.35
C LEU A 376 -28.04 -32.94 37.98
N VAL A 377 -28.61 -31.97 37.28
CA VAL A 377 -29.79 -32.15 36.45
C VAL A 377 -29.31 -32.23 35.00
N ALA A 378 -29.50 -33.40 34.40
CA ALA A 378 -29.21 -33.66 32.99
C ALA A 378 -30.29 -33.03 32.11
N GLU A 379 -29.89 -32.06 31.28
CA GLU A 379 -30.67 -31.57 30.14
C GLU A 379 -30.12 -32.13 28.82
N PRO A 380 -30.97 -32.36 27.81
CA PRO A 380 -30.63 -33.11 26.62
C PRO A 380 -29.83 -32.27 25.60
N ALA A 381 -28.90 -32.95 24.94
CA ALA A 381 -27.99 -32.42 23.93
C ALA A 381 -28.72 -31.73 22.78
N ALA A 382 -28.67 -30.39 22.74
CA ALA A 382 -28.89 -29.60 21.54
C ALA A 382 -27.60 -29.58 20.71
N ALA A 383 -27.71 -29.94 19.44
CA ALA A 383 -26.62 -29.94 18.47
C ALA A 383 -26.01 -28.53 18.34
N VAL A 384 -24.77 -28.39 18.83
CA VAL A 384 -23.95 -27.19 18.66
C VAL A 384 -23.46 -27.18 17.21
N ALA A 385 -23.97 -26.24 16.43
CA ALA A 385 -23.45 -25.95 15.10
C ALA A 385 -21.99 -25.48 15.21
N GLU A 386 -21.13 -26.10 14.40
CA GLU A 386 -19.72 -25.73 14.23
C GLU A 386 -19.62 -24.24 13.83
N PRO A 387 -18.85 -23.41 14.57
CA PRO A 387 -18.63 -22.04 14.16
C PRO A 387 -17.73 -22.00 12.92
N GLU A 388 -18.26 -21.46 11.82
CA GLU A 388 -17.50 -21.19 10.59
C GLU A 388 -16.24 -20.37 10.90
N VAL A 389 -15.07 -20.99 10.71
CA VAL A 389 -13.76 -20.39 10.93
C VAL A 389 -13.47 -19.39 9.81
N LYS A 390 -13.75 -18.10 10.06
CA LYS A 390 -13.33 -17.02 9.15
C LYS A 390 -11.79 -16.97 9.06
N PRO A 391 -11.19 -17.01 7.86
CA PRO A 391 -9.74 -17.02 7.71
C PRO A 391 -9.12 -15.72 8.24
N LYS A 392 -8.23 -15.83 9.24
CA LYS A 392 -7.40 -14.71 9.72
C LYS A 392 -6.30 -14.42 8.69
N ILE A 393 -6.47 -13.33 7.93
CA ILE A 393 -5.47 -12.83 6.98
C ILE A 393 -4.24 -12.37 7.76
N LYS A 394 -3.11 -13.06 7.57
CA LYS A 394 -1.79 -12.63 8.06
C LYS A 394 -0.98 -12.17 6.86
N ILE A 395 -0.98 -10.87 6.59
CA ILE A 395 -0.02 -10.30 5.64
C ILE A 395 1.33 -10.27 6.37
N ARG A 396 2.24 -11.17 5.96
CA ARG A 396 3.64 -11.14 6.37
C ARG A 396 4.31 -10.05 5.55
N PHE A 397 4.66 -8.95 6.21
CA PHE A 397 5.70 -8.05 5.72
C PHE A 397 7.00 -8.55 6.37
N ASP A 398 7.91 -9.08 5.57
CA ASP A 398 9.24 -9.46 6.04
C ASP A 398 10.07 -8.18 6.27
N GLU A 399 9.68 -7.39 7.27
CA GLU A 399 10.43 -6.22 7.77
C GLU A 399 11.65 -6.64 8.63
N GLU A 400 11.78 -7.93 8.96
CA GLU A 400 12.84 -8.44 9.84
C GLU A 400 14.23 -8.52 9.18
N GLU A 401 14.35 -8.46 7.84
CA GLU A 401 15.65 -8.54 7.17
C GLU A 401 16.42 -7.20 7.07
N GLN A 402 15.80 -6.06 7.41
CA GLN A 402 16.44 -4.73 7.30
C GLN A 402 16.70 -4.02 8.64
N LEU A 403 16.36 -4.63 9.77
CA LEU A 403 16.74 -4.11 11.09
C LEU A 403 18.24 -4.37 11.33
N VAL A 404 19.07 -3.37 11.02
CA VAL A 404 20.49 -3.36 11.37
C VAL A 404 20.63 -3.47 12.89
N HIS A 405 20.93 -4.69 13.37
CA HIS A 405 21.21 -4.91 14.79
C HIS A 405 22.36 -4.00 15.23
N ARG A 406 22.13 -3.11 16.20
CA ARG A 406 23.16 -2.21 16.76
C ARG A 406 24.45 -2.94 17.15
N ALA A 407 24.34 -4.19 17.61
CA ALA A 407 25.48 -5.05 17.93
C ALA A 407 26.39 -5.37 16.73
N LYS A 408 25.87 -5.38 15.50
CA LYS A 408 26.67 -5.58 14.28
C LYS A 408 27.45 -4.33 13.87
N ILE A 409 27.00 -3.13 14.26
CA ILE A 409 27.71 -1.87 13.97
C ILE A 409 29.04 -1.80 14.73
N GLU A 410 29.14 -2.44 15.90
CA GLU A 410 30.37 -2.50 16.69
C GLU A 410 31.41 -3.49 16.12
N GLN A 411 30.98 -4.45 15.27
CA GLN A 411 31.85 -5.45 14.65
C GLN A 411 32.18 -5.08 13.20
N GLN A 412 32.64 -3.85 12.99
CA GLN A 412 33.05 -3.40 11.66
C GLN A 412 34.30 -4.19 11.20
N PRO A 413 34.31 -4.77 9.99
CA PRO A 413 35.50 -5.47 9.48
C PRO A 413 36.68 -4.51 9.34
N ALA A 414 37.88 -4.99 9.69
CA ALA A 414 39.12 -4.25 9.44
C ALA A 414 39.39 -4.17 7.92
N GLY A 415 39.70 -2.97 7.42
CA GLY A 415 39.94 -2.68 5.99
C GLY A 415 41.10 -3.46 5.36
N PRO A 416 41.31 -3.36 4.03
CA PRO A 416 40.95 -2.24 3.16
C PRO A 416 39.56 -2.34 2.51
N PHE A 417 38.89 -1.19 2.40
CA PHE A 417 37.57 -1.05 1.75
C PHE A 417 37.70 -0.78 0.24
N PRO A 418 36.73 -1.21 -0.59
CA PRO A 418 36.70 -0.85 -2.00
C PRO A 418 36.57 0.67 -2.17
N SER A 419 37.15 1.18 -3.25
CA SER A 419 37.09 2.60 -3.58
C SER A 419 35.68 3.02 -3.98
N LEU A 420 35.25 4.20 -3.51
CA LEU A 420 33.93 4.74 -3.82
C LEU A 420 33.72 4.99 -5.32
N TYR A 421 34.80 5.29 -6.05
CA TYR A 421 34.75 5.49 -7.51
C TYR A 421 34.33 4.24 -8.28
N HIS A 422 34.55 3.05 -7.72
CA HIS A 422 34.12 1.79 -8.32
C HIS A 422 32.78 1.31 -7.78
N LEU A 423 32.40 1.73 -6.57
CA LEU A 423 31.16 1.31 -5.92
C LEU A 423 29.93 2.08 -6.45
N ILE A 424 30.12 3.35 -6.82
CA ILE A 424 29.03 4.22 -7.31
C ILE A 424 29.02 4.19 -8.84
N ASP A 425 27.94 3.68 -9.43
CA ASP A 425 27.75 3.66 -10.87
C ASP A 425 27.42 5.06 -11.45
N ASP A 426 27.69 5.26 -12.74
CA ASP A 426 27.50 6.56 -13.40
C ASP A 426 26.04 7.06 -13.40
N LYS A 427 25.06 6.16 -13.28
CA LYS A 427 23.64 6.55 -13.17
C LYS A 427 23.37 7.14 -11.79
N SER A 428 23.73 6.44 -10.71
CA SER A 428 23.57 6.93 -9.34
C SER A 428 24.39 8.18 -9.08
N ARG A 429 25.65 8.24 -9.57
CA ARG A 429 26.49 9.45 -9.52
C ARG A 429 25.77 10.67 -10.11
N ARG A 430 25.19 10.55 -11.31
CA ARG A 430 24.44 11.65 -11.94
C ARG A 430 23.20 12.04 -11.15
N ALA A 431 22.51 11.08 -10.53
CA ALA A 431 21.37 11.35 -9.66
C ALA A 431 21.79 12.12 -8.41
N PHE A 432 22.84 11.67 -7.71
CA PHE A 432 23.38 12.35 -6.52
C PHE A 432 23.84 13.76 -6.85
N ILE A 433 24.62 13.96 -7.92
CA ILE A 433 25.06 15.28 -8.36
C ILE A 433 23.85 16.20 -8.57
N ARG A 434 22.80 15.71 -9.26
CA ARG A 434 21.62 16.51 -9.59
C ARG A 434 20.75 16.83 -8.38
N LYS A 435 20.54 15.85 -7.50
CA LYS A 435 19.51 15.89 -6.45
C LYS A 435 20.06 16.28 -5.08
N ILE A 436 21.24 15.76 -4.71
CA ILE A 436 21.89 16.05 -3.42
C ILE A 436 22.81 17.26 -3.56
N PHE A 437 23.64 17.28 -4.61
CA PHE A 437 24.65 18.34 -4.81
C PHE A 437 24.16 19.48 -5.70
N GLN A 438 22.86 19.56 -6.01
CA GLN A 438 22.25 20.68 -6.75
C GLN A 438 22.95 21.01 -8.10
N ARG A 439 23.41 19.97 -8.81
CA ARG A 439 24.17 20.02 -10.07
C ARG A 439 25.63 20.50 -9.93
N ASP A 440 26.15 20.58 -8.72
CA ASP A 440 27.55 20.87 -8.45
C ASP A 440 28.38 19.57 -8.46
N ALA A 441 29.07 19.33 -9.59
CA ALA A 441 29.87 18.14 -9.78
C ALA A 441 31.19 18.18 -8.98
N ASP A 442 31.75 19.37 -8.78
CA ASP A 442 33.02 19.55 -8.07
C ASP A 442 32.81 19.27 -6.58
N ALA A 443 31.72 19.78 -6.00
CA ALA A 443 31.42 19.52 -4.61
C ALA A 443 31.07 18.05 -4.32
N TYR A 444 30.53 17.32 -5.29
CA TYR A 444 30.40 15.86 -5.20
C TYR A 444 31.77 15.17 -5.15
N LEU A 445 32.71 15.58 -6.00
CA LEU A 445 34.06 15.00 -6.00
C LEU A 445 34.79 15.30 -4.69
N GLU A 446 34.73 16.53 -4.19
CA GLU A 446 35.30 16.90 -2.89
C GLU A 446 34.68 16.11 -1.72
N PHE A 447 33.38 15.81 -1.79
CA PHE A 447 32.73 14.95 -0.81
C PHE A 447 33.25 13.51 -0.87
N VAL A 448 33.37 12.93 -2.07
CA VAL A 448 33.92 11.58 -2.26
C VAL A 448 35.37 11.51 -1.78
N ASP A 449 36.20 12.51 -2.09
CA ASP A 449 37.60 12.59 -1.66
C ASP A 449 37.73 12.67 -0.13
N ARG A 450 36.83 13.39 0.55
CA ARG A 450 36.79 13.43 2.03
C ARG A 450 36.32 12.13 2.65
N LEU A 451 35.48 11.37 1.95
CA LEU A 451 34.88 10.13 2.47
C LEU A 451 35.75 8.89 2.20
N GLU A 452 36.55 8.91 1.13
CA GLU A 452 37.45 7.82 0.75
C GLU A 452 38.42 7.39 1.87
N PRO A 453 39.12 8.29 2.61
CA PRO A 453 40.07 7.89 3.65
C PRO A 453 39.42 7.38 4.95
N LEU A 454 38.11 7.60 5.14
CA LEU A 454 37.42 7.27 6.40
C LEU A 454 37.32 5.76 6.60
N GLN A 455 37.90 5.29 7.71
CA GLN A 455 37.99 3.87 8.03
C GLN A 455 36.80 3.36 8.84
N THR A 456 35.93 4.23 9.35
CA THR A 456 34.78 3.82 10.17
C THR A 456 33.45 4.27 9.60
N TRP A 457 32.44 3.41 9.69
CA TRP A 457 31.06 3.76 9.31
C TRP A 457 30.55 4.95 10.10
N LYS A 458 30.90 5.04 11.39
CA LYS A 458 30.48 6.14 12.26
C LYS A 458 30.96 7.51 11.76
N GLU A 459 32.23 7.60 11.33
CA GLU A 459 32.78 8.83 10.76
C GLU A 459 32.16 9.13 9.39
N ALA A 460 32.02 8.12 8.53
CA ALA A 460 31.41 8.28 7.21
C ALA A 460 29.95 8.75 7.30
N LYS A 461 29.17 8.17 8.22
CA LYS A 461 27.79 8.60 8.49
C LYS A 461 27.73 10.02 9.04
N ALA A 462 28.60 10.38 9.98
CA ALA A 462 28.64 11.74 10.50
C ALA A 462 28.99 12.77 9.42
N LEU A 463 29.91 12.44 8.51
CA LEU A 463 30.24 13.27 7.36
C LEU A 463 29.04 13.37 6.38
N LEU A 464 28.36 12.26 6.10
CA LEU A 464 27.16 12.24 5.27
C LEU A 464 26.04 13.11 5.87
N ASP A 465 25.73 12.94 7.15
CA ASP A 465 24.68 13.71 7.83
C ASP A 465 25.01 15.22 7.82
N ALA A 466 26.29 15.58 8.03
CA ALA A 466 26.74 16.96 7.95
C ALA A 466 26.61 17.55 6.54
N GLU A 467 26.95 16.79 5.50
CA GLU A 467 26.83 17.23 4.10
C GLU A 467 25.36 17.41 3.68
N LEU A 468 24.48 16.49 4.10
CA LEU A 468 23.04 16.58 3.85
C LEU A 468 22.44 17.80 4.57
N GLY A 469 22.85 18.05 5.82
CA GLY A 469 22.43 19.21 6.59
C GLY A 469 22.90 20.53 5.98
N LEU A 470 24.17 20.61 5.54
CA LEU A 470 24.74 21.80 4.89
C LEU A 470 23.95 22.20 3.63
N ARG A 471 23.44 21.21 2.89
CA ARG A 471 22.73 21.42 1.62
C ARG A 471 21.20 21.48 1.77
N ASN A 472 20.69 21.40 3.00
CA ASN A 472 19.25 21.29 3.29
C ASN A 472 18.56 20.16 2.50
N VAL A 473 19.24 19.03 2.33
CA VAL A 473 18.67 17.83 1.68
C VAL A 473 17.99 16.98 2.74
N ASN A 474 16.76 16.54 2.47
CA ASN A 474 16.03 15.63 3.36
C ASN A 474 16.81 14.31 3.51
N PRO A 475 17.24 13.90 4.73
CA PRO A 475 17.93 12.63 4.95
C PRO A 475 17.13 11.40 4.52
N TYR A 476 15.80 11.53 4.44
CA TYR A 476 14.88 10.47 4.01
C TYR A 476 14.51 10.56 2.52
N SER A 477 15.14 11.43 1.75
CA SER A 477 14.96 11.43 0.29
C SER A 477 15.51 10.14 -0.32
N LYS A 478 14.89 9.67 -1.41
CA LYS A 478 15.27 8.44 -2.10
C LYS A 478 16.78 8.40 -2.41
N GLU A 479 17.32 9.51 -2.92
CA GLU A 479 18.74 9.62 -3.25
C GLU A 479 19.64 9.64 -2.00
N ALA A 480 19.23 10.27 -0.90
CA ALA A 480 20.00 10.27 0.35
C ALA A 480 20.03 8.89 1.01
N VAL A 481 18.90 8.17 1.01
CA VAL A 481 18.80 6.78 1.47
C VAL A 481 19.68 5.88 0.60
N GLN A 482 19.58 6.00 -0.72
CA GLN A 482 20.42 5.21 -1.65
C GLN A 482 21.92 5.48 -1.45
N LEU A 483 22.32 6.74 -1.24
CA LEU A 483 23.71 7.09 -0.94
C LEU A 483 24.14 6.50 0.42
N SER A 484 23.30 6.59 1.45
CA SER A 484 23.55 5.98 2.76
C SER A 484 23.71 4.46 2.67
N ASP A 485 22.87 3.77 1.91
CA ASP A 485 22.92 2.32 1.73
C ASP A 485 24.17 1.88 0.97
N LEU A 486 24.57 2.62 -0.07
CA LEU A 486 25.83 2.39 -0.78
C LEU A 486 27.04 2.56 0.15
N LEU A 487 27.05 3.62 0.95
CA LEU A 487 28.11 3.85 1.94
C LEU A 487 28.11 2.78 3.02
N PHE A 488 26.94 2.38 3.52
CA PHE A 488 26.83 1.29 4.49
C PHE A 488 27.36 -0.03 3.90
N GLY A 489 27.02 -0.33 2.66
CA GLY A 489 27.51 -1.49 1.91
C GLY A 489 29.04 -1.52 1.78
N ARG A 490 29.70 -0.36 1.69
CA ARG A 490 31.17 -0.27 1.70
C ARG A 490 31.78 -0.86 2.98
N TYR A 491 31.17 -0.58 4.13
CA TYR A 491 31.68 -1.01 5.44
C TYR A 491 31.19 -2.40 5.87
N PHE A 492 30.03 -2.84 5.38
CA PHE A 492 29.37 -4.09 5.79
C PHE A 492 29.08 -5.05 4.64
N SER A 493 29.86 -4.98 3.56
CA SER A 493 29.75 -5.95 2.46
C SER A 493 29.83 -7.39 3.01
N LYS A 494 28.81 -8.19 2.70
CA LYS A 494 28.81 -9.62 3.02
C LYS A 494 29.96 -10.26 2.25
N ARG A 495 31.09 -10.52 2.91
CA ARG A 495 32.11 -11.44 2.40
C ARG A 495 31.67 -12.87 2.53
#